data_AF-K2ATC6-F1
#
_entry.id   AF-K2ATC6-F1
#
_cell.length_a   1.000
_cell.length_b   1.000
_cell.length_c   1.000
_cell.angle_alpha   90.00
_cell.angle_beta   90.00
_cell.angle_gamma   90.00
#
_symmetry.space_group_name_H-M   'P 1'
#
loop_
_entity.id
_entity.type
_entity.pdbx_description
1 polymer ?
#
loop_
_entity_poly.entity_id
_entity_poly.type
_entity_poly.pdbx_seq_one_letter_code
_entity_poly.pdbx_strand_id
1 'polypeptide(L)'
;YEVSLNLNPENPPKSGEKAQLSYVIRDVTTGNPVLDLEQYLGADMHLAIMPLDLSTILHTHGTLWVPKAPPNAGIAFPEIQADYIFPYPGIWKIYGQFQHQGQVINTDFMVEVAPGIMNVIEQMPHVDDHGH
;
A
#
# COMPACT_ATOMS: atom_id res chain seq x y z
N TYR A 1 0.77 14.18 12.49
CA TYR A 1 1.71 13.22 11.89
C TYR A 1 1.92 13.59 10.44
N GLU A 2 3.13 13.40 9.95
CA GLU A 2 3.43 13.34 8.53
C GLU A 2 3.47 11.85 8.17
N VAL A 3 2.68 11.44 7.18
CA VAL A 3 2.59 10.05 6.76
C VAL A 3 2.83 9.98 5.26
N SER A 4 3.72 9.09 4.84
CA SER A 4 3.97 8.80 3.43
C SER A 4 3.70 7.32 3.15
N LEU A 5 3.10 7.05 2.00
CA LEU A 5 2.93 5.71 1.45
C LEU A 5 3.96 5.50 0.34
N ASN A 6 4.84 4.52 0.52
CA ASN A 6 5.74 4.02 -0.51
C ASN A 6 5.19 2.72 -1.09
N LEU A 7 5.43 2.49 -2.37
CA LEU A 7 5.06 1.28 -3.07
C LEU A 7 6.33 0.58 -3.54
N ASN A 8 6.39 -0.74 -3.37
CA ASN A 8 7.47 -1.55 -3.91
C ASN A 8 6.87 -2.64 -4.83
N PRO A 9 7.18 -2.63 -6.14
CA PRO A 9 8.07 -1.68 -6.84
C PRO A 9 7.55 -0.23 -6.91
N GLU A 10 8.47 0.75 -7.04
CA GLU A 10 8.19 2.21 -6.99
C GLU A 10 7.52 2.78 -8.26
N ASN A 11 7.45 2.01 -9.35
CA ASN A 11 6.65 2.37 -10.53
C ASN A 11 5.18 2.00 -10.26
N PRO A 12 4.18 2.68 -10.86
CA PRO A 12 2.79 2.43 -10.50
C PRO A 12 2.54 0.92 -10.52
N PRO A 13 2.06 0.34 -9.41
CA PRO A 13 1.96 -1.09 -9.27
C PRO A 13 1.14 -1.62 -10.44
N LYS A 14 1.57 -2.76 -10.99
CA LYS A 14 0.88 -3.36 -12.12
C LYS A 14 -0.21 -4.28 -11.63
N SER A 15 -1.36 -4.22 -12.28
CA SER A 15 -2.48 -5.11 -11.96
C SER A 15 -2.06 -6.58 -12.12
N GLY A 16 -2.38 -7.43 -11.15
CA GLY A 16 -2.01 -8.85 -11.14
C GLY A 16 -0.59 -9.12 -10.61
N GLU A 17 0.19 -8.08 -10.28
CA GLU A 17 1.49 -8.21 -9.64
C GLU A 17 1.40 -7.86 -8.14
N LYS A 18 2.27 -8.47 -7.34
CA LYS A 18 2.37 -8.16 -5.91
C LYS A 18 2.97 -6.77 -5.72
N ALA A 19 2.30 -5.93 -4.96
CA ALA A 19 2.79 -4.65 -4.48
C ALA A 19 2.88 -4.68 -2.95
N GLN A 20 4.02 -4.27 -2.41
CA GLN A 20 4.14 -4.00 -0.99
C GLN A 20 3.80 -2.52 -0.75
N LEU A 21 2.91 -2.28 0.22
CA LEU A 21 2.54 -0.99 0.75
C LEU A 21 3.38 -0.74 2.00
N SER A 22 4.14 0.35 2.02
CA SER A 22 5.00 0.74 3.14
C SER A 22 4.64 2.14 3.64
N TYR A 23 4.06 2.22 4.83
CA TYR A 23 3.75 3.48 5.48
C TYR A 23 4.91 3.91 6.39
N VAL A 24 5.41 5.12 6.18
CA VAL A 24 6.34 5.77 7.11
C VAL A 24 5.59 6.86 7.86
N ILE A 25 5.67 6.84 9.19
CA ILE A 25 4.97 7.78 10.07
C ILE A 25 5.99 8.59 10.85
N ARG A 26 5.91 9.91 10.75
CA ARG A 26 6.72 10.85 11.52
C ARG A 26 5.85 11.73 12.41
N ASP A 27 6.31 11.93 13.63
CA ASP A 27 5.77 12.96 14.50
C ASP A 27 6.32 14.32 14.05
N VAL A 28 5.43 15.23 13.65
CA VAL A 28 5.81 16.56 13.14
C VAL A 28 6.32 17.51 14.22
N THR A 29 6.03 17.22 15.49
CA THR A 29 6.47 18.00 16.63
C THR A 29 7.91 17.67 16.99
N THR A 30 8.26 16.38 16.94
CA THR A 30 9.61 15.90 17.31
C THR A 30 10.53 15.65 16.10
N GLY A 31 9.98 15.47 14.91
CA GLY A 31 10.69 15.05 13.69
C GLY A 31 11.06 13.57 13.65
N ASN A 32 10.78 12.82 14.71
CA ASN A 32 11.18 11.42 14.86
C ASN A 32 10.18 10.46 14.21
N PRO A 33 10.63 9.28 13.75
CA PRO A 33 9.72 8.22 13.34
C PRO A 33 8.90 7.70 14.55
N VAL A 34 7.66 7.31 14.30
CA VAL A 34 6.76 6.72 15.30
C VAL A 34 7.00 5.21 15.34
N LEU A 35 7.39 4.69 16.51
CA LEU A 35 7.86 3.29 16.68
C LEU A 35 7.04 2.50 17.71
N ASP A 36 6.14 3.18 18.40
CA ASP A 36 5.44 2.76 19.60
C ASP A 36 3.93 2.85 19.39
N LEU A 37 3.48 2.32 18.25
CA LEU A 37 2.06 2.23 17.93
C LEU A 37 1.32 1.37 18.95
N GLU A 38 0.10 1.78 19.26
CA GLU A 38 -0.84 1.00 20.04
C GLU A 38 -1.70 0.20 19.05
N GLN A 39 -1.96 -1.07 19.36
CA GLN A 39 -2.89 -1.85 18.54
C GLN A 39 -4.30 -1.30 18.68
N TYR A 40 -4.90 -0.86 17.57
CA TYR A 40 -6.31 -0.54 17.50
C TYR A 40 -7.07 -1.76 17.00
N LEU A 41 -8.04 -2.25 17.77
CA LEU A 41 -8.81 -3.47 17.43
C LEU A 41 -7.92 -4.67 17.05
N GLY A 42 -6.72 -4.78 17.64
CA GLY A 42 -5.80 -5.91 17.47
C GLY A 42 -4.81 -5.85 16.30
N ALA A 43 -4.67 -4.70 15.62
CA ALA A 43 -3.69 -4.49 14.56
C ALA A 43 -2.94 -3.16 14.72
N ASP A 44 -1.71 -3.10 14.20
CA ASP A 44 -0.91 -1.86 14.20
C ASP A 44 -1.50 -0.82 13.23
N MET A 45 -2.06 -1.29 12.11
CA MET A 45 -2.86 -0.48 11.18
C MET A 45 -3.94 -1.30 10.48
N HIS A 46 -5.14 -0.74 10.39
CA HIS A 46 -6.20 -1.22 9.51
C HIS A 46 -6.13 -0.54 8.15
N LEU A 47 -6.35 -1.29 7.08
CA LEU A 47 -6.39 -0.79 5.72
C LEU A 47 -7.73 -1.17 5.07
N ALA A 48 -8.32 -0.21 4.36
CA ALA A 48 -9.41 -0.43 3.41
C ALA A 48 -8.96 0.03 2.02
N ILE A 49 -8.92 -0.92 1.08
CA ILE A 49 -8.41 -0.72 -0.28
C ILE A 49 -9.58 -0.88 -1.25
N MET A 50 -9.82 0.12 -2.09
CA MET A 50 -11.00 0.17 -2.98
C MET A 50 -10.71 0.94 -4.28
N PRO A 51 -11.29 0.55 -5.41
CA PRO A 51 -11.29 1.37 -6.62
C PRO A 51 -12.14 2.63 -6.42
N LEU A 52 -11.94 3.64 -7.26
CA LEU A 52 -12.70 4.90 -7.18
C LEU A 52 -14.23 4.72 -7.35
N ASP A 53 -14.65 3.69 -8.07
CA ASP A 53 -16.07 3.36 -8.30
C ASP A 53 -16.72 2.56 -7.16
N LEU A 54 -15.95 2.20 -6.12
CA LEU A 54 -16.39 1.44 -4.95
C LEU A 54 -16.99 0.05 -5.28
N SER A 55 -16.70 -0.50 -6.46
CA SER A 55 -17.19 -1.81 -6.89
C SER A 55 -16.75 -2.96 -5.98
N THR A 56 -15.64 -2.77 -5.26
CA THR A 56 -15.13 -3.70 -4.24
C THR A 56 -14.50 -2.93 -3.09
N ILE A 57 -14.49 -3.53 -1.90
CA ILE A 57 -13.73 -3.01 -0.75
C ILE A 57 -13.02 -4.19 -0.12
N LEU A 58 -11.70 -4.10 0.00
CA LEU A 58 -10.90 -5.08 0.70
C LEU A 58 -10.42 -4.50 2.03
N HIS A 59 -10.57 -5.30 3.08
CA HIS A 59 -9.99 -5.03 4.39
C HIS A 59 -8.75 -5.88 4.61
N THR A 60 -7.66 -5.25 5.03
CA THR A 60 -6.42 -5.94 5.41
C THR A 60 -5.73 -5.17 6.54
N HIS A 61 -4.64 -5.72 7.06
CA HIS A 61 -3.88 -5.11 8.15
C HIS A 61 -2.44 -4.86 7.72
N GLY A 62 -1.87 -3.78 8.25
CA GLY A 62 -0.44 -3.52 8.22
C GLY A 62 0.21 -3.89 9.55
N THR A 63 1.45 -4.36 9.47
CA THR A 63 2.26 -4.69 10.65
C THR A 63 3.44 -3.73 10.73
N LEU A 64 3.71 -3.19 11.91
CA LEU A 64 4.90 -2.37 12.16
C LEU A 64 6.15 -3.25 12.08
N TRP A 65 7.03 -2.93 11.13
CA TRP A 65 8.35 -3.48 11.02
C TRP A 65 9.38 -2.46 11.49
N VAL A 66 10.20 -2.87 12.47
CA VAL A 66 11.31 -2.07 13.00
C VAL A 66 12.62 -2.78 12.63
N PRO A 67 13.53 -2.14 11.86
CA PRO A 67 14.84 -2.70 11.59
C PRO A 67 15.62 -2.92 12.89
N LYS A 68 16.33 -4.05 12.96
CA LYS A 68 17.20 -4.37 14.11
C LYS A 68 18.52 -3.56 14.13
N ALA A 69 18.75 -2.72 13.13
CA ALA A 69 19.99 -1.96 12.99
C ALA A 69 19.97 -0.64 13.77
N PRO A 70 21.11 -0.14 14.27
CA PRO A 70 21.18 1.14 14.97
C PRO A 70 20.81 2.31 14.02
N PRO A 71 20.21 3.40 14.54
CA PRO A 71 19.66 4.51 13.74
C PRO A 71 20.64 5.14 12.73
N ASN A 72 21.95 5.02 12.97
CA ASN A 72 23.00 5.63 12.17
C ASN A 72 23.55 4.70 11.06
N ALA A 73 22.99 3.52 10.88
CA ALA A 73 23.47 2.56 9.87
C ALA A 73 23.06 2.93 8.44
N GLY A 74 22.25 3.97 8.23
CA GLY A 74 21.67 4.29 6.92
C GLY A 74 20.68 3.22 6.42
N ILE A 75 20.18 2.38 7.33
CA ILE A 75 19.27 1.27 7.05
C ILE A 75 17.82 1.76 7.25
N ALA A 76 16.92 1.22 6.42
CA ALA A 76 15.47 1.44 6.31
C ALA A 76 14.80 2.09 7.52
N PHE A 77 13.90 3.04 7.29
CA PHE A 77 13.06 3.58 8.35
C PHE A 77 12.06 2.52 8.84
N PRO A 78 11.57 2.61 10.08
CA PRO A 78 10.46 1.79 10.54
C PRO A 78 9.22 2.07 9.69
N GLU A 79 8.55 1.00 9.26
CA GLU A 79 7.43 1.09 8.34
C GLU A 79 6.31 0.16 8.76
N ILE A 80 5.06 0.57 8.52
CA ILE A 80 3.95 -0.36 8.55
C ILE A 80 3.80 -0.98 7.16
N GLN A 81 3.91 -2.30 7.08
CA GLN A 81 3.92 -3.03 5.81
C GLN A 81 2.67 -3.87 5.62
N ALA A 82 2.13 -3.85 4.40
CA ALA A 82 1.06 -4.74 3.94
C ALA A 82 1.32 -5.15 2.49
N ASP A 83 0.95 -6.38 2.13
CA ASP A 83 1.04 -6.87 0.76
C ASP A 83 -0.33 -6.84 0.09
N TYR A 84 -0.38 -6.40 -1.17
CA TYR A 84 -1.62 -6.40 -1.94
C TYR A 84 -1.37 -6.72 -3.42
N ILE A 85 -2.37 -7.33 -4.08
CA ILE A 85 -2.40 -7.53 -5.53
C ILE A 85 -3.61 -6.77 -6.06
N PHE A 86 -3.37 -5.72 -6.83
CA PHE A 86 -4.44 -4.99 -7.50
C PHE A 86 -4.98 -5.82 -8.66
N PRO A 87 -6.27 -6.17 -8.72
CA PRO A 87 -6.78 -7.07 -9.75
C PRO A 87 -6.83 -6.44 -11.15
N TYR A 88 -6.99 -5.11 -11.26
CA TYR A 88 -7.14 -4.39 -12.53
C TYR A 88 -6.53 -2.98 -12.45
N PRO A 89 -6.16 -2.38 -13.59
CA PRO A 89 -5.62 -1.02 -13.65
C PRO A 89 -6.67 0.03 -13.29
N GLY A 90 -6.21 1.22 -12.91
CA GLY A 90 -7.06 2.36 -12.56
C GLY A 90 -6.63 3.05 -11.27
N ILE A 91 -7.47 3.97 -10.78
CA ILE A 91 -7.21 4.70 -9.53
C ILE A 91 -7.83 3.93 -8.36
N TRP A 92 -7.00 3.63 -7.38
CA TRP A 92 -7.38 2.97 -6.14
C TRP A 92 -7.17 3.91 -4.97
N LYS A 93 -8.13 3.93 -4.06
CA LYS A 93 -8.04 4.57 -2.76
C LYS A 93 -7.58 3.56 -1.72
N ILE A 94 -6.63 3.97 -0.90
CA ILE A 94 -6.16 3.24 0.27
C ILE A 94 -6.42 4.13 1.49
N TYR A 95 -7.37 3.71 2.29
CA TYR A 95 -7.67 4.32 3.58
C TYR A 95 -6.96 3.53 4.67
N GLY A 96 -6.18 4.20 5.51
CA GLY A 96 -5.48 3.59 6.64
C GLY A 96 -5.94 4.15 7.97
N GLN A 97 -5.79 3.35 9.02
CA GLN A 97 -6.12 3.74 10.38
C GLN A 97 -5.16 3.10 11.37
N PHE A 98 -4.47 3.91 12.16
CA PHE A 98 -3.53 3.47 13.20
C PHE A 98 -3.80 4.22 14.51
N GLN A 99 -3.30 3.71 15.63
CA GLN A 99 -3.42 4.39 16.92
C GLN A 99 -2.06 4.71 17.52
N HIS A 100 -1.93 5.94 18.03
CA HIS A 100 -0.75 6.40 18.73
C HIS A 100 -1.17 7.39 19.82
N GLN A 101 -0.67 7.19 21.05
CA GLN A 101 -0.97 8.02 22.22
C GLN A 101 -2.48 8.13 22.52
N GLY A 102 -3.18 7.00 22.46
CA GLY A 102 -4.62 6.92 22.71
C GLY A 102 -5.51 7.56 21.65
N GLN A 103 -4.95 8.04 20.54
CA GLN A 103 -5.69 8.67 19.44
C GLN A 103 -5.68 7.79 18.20
N VAL A 104 -6.85 7.61 17.59
CA VAL A 104 -6.99 6.94 16.30
C VAL A 104 -6.78 7.96 15.18
N ILE A 105 -5.81 7.71 14.31
CA ILE A 105 -5.41 8.58 13.21
C ILE A 105 -5.71 7.87 11.89
N ASN A 106 -6.27 8.63 10.94
CA ASN A 106 -6.65 8.12 9.63
C ASN A 106 -5.74 8.67 8.54
N THR A 107 -5.52 7.89 7.48
CA THR A 107 -4.75 8.24 6.29
C THR A 107 -5.57 7.96 5.03
N ASP A 108 -5.25 8.67 3.95
CA ASP A 108 -5.96 8.57 2.68
C ASP A 108 -4.97 8.80 1.54
N PHE A 109 -4.77 7.77 0.71
CA PHE A 109 -3.89 7.83 -0.46
C PHE A 109 -4.63 7.37 -1.71
N MET A 110 -4.38 8.05 -2.82
CA MET A 110 -4.78 7.61 -4.16
C MET A 110 -3.55 7.02 -4.86
N VAL A 111 -3.70 5.82 -5.39
CA VAL A 111 -2.67 5.07 -6.10
C VAL A 111 -3.16 4.79 -7.52
N GLU A 112 -2.34 5.16 -8.50
CA GLU A 112 -2.54 4.75 -9.89
C GLU A 112 -1.95 3.34 -10.09
N VAL A 113 -2.76 2.44 -10.64
CA VAL A 113 -2.38 1.06 -10.97
C VAL A 113 -2.29 0.93 -12.48
N ALA A 114 -1.13 0.52 -12.97
CA ALA A 114 -0.88 0.32 -14.40
C ALA A 114 -1.39 -1.06 -14.87
N PRO A 115 -1.68 -1.25 -16.17
CA PRO A 115 -1.97 -2.57 -16.72
C PRO A 115 -0.80 -3.54 -16.54
N GLY A 116 -1.07 -4.72 -16.00
CA GLY A 116 -0.09 -5.81 -15.90
C GLY A 116 -0.14 -6.78 -17.07
N ILE A 117 0.84 -7.68 -17.13
CA ILE A 117 1.11 -8.55 -18.30
C ILE A 117 -0.06 -9.49 -18.61
N MET A 118 -0.78 -9.96 -17.59
CA MET A 118 -1.93 -10.86 -17.76
C MET A 118 -3.10 -10.20 -18.53
N ASN A 119 -3.29 -8.89 -18.39
CA ASN A 119 -4.36 -8.17 -19.08
C ASN A 119 -4.02 -7.80 -20.53
N VAL A 120 -2.75 -7.95 -20.95
CA VAL A 120 -2.30 -7.64 -22.33
C VAL A 120 -2.58 -8.81 -23.28
N ILE A 121 -2.50 -10.05 -22.81
CA ILE A 121 -2.67 -11.24 -23.67
C ILE A 121 -4.14 -11.45 -24.04
N GLU A 122 -5.09 -11.13 -23.15
CA GLU A 122 -6.53 -11.23 -23.45
C GLU A 122 -7.05 -10.13 -24.39
N GLN A 123 -6.26 -9.08 -24.64
CA GLN A 123 -6.64 -7.96 -25.54
C GLN A 123 -5.98 -8.02 -26.92
N MET A 124 -5.21 -9.06 -27.24
CA MET A 124 -4.77 -9.27 -28.62
C MET A 124 -5.97 -9.74 -29.46
N PRO A 125 -6.31 -9.06 -30.57
CA PRO A 125 -7.35 -9.55 -31.46
C PRO A 125 -6.94 -10.94 -31.97
N HIS A 126 -7.84 -11.92 -31.85
CA HIS A 126 -7.74 -13.19 -32.55
C HIS A 126 -7.49 -12.88 -34.03
N VAL A 127 -6.27 -13.16 -34.50
CA VAL A 127 -5.98 -13.16 -35.93
C VAL A 127 -6.51 -14.49 -36.45
N ASP A 128 -7.70 -14.45 -37.05
CA ASP A 128 -8.23 -15.58 -37.80
C ASP A 128 -7.34 -15.79 -39.03
N ASP A 129 -6.38 -16.72 -38.93
CA ASP A 129 -5.64 -17.23 -40.08
C ASP A 129 -6.51 -18.24 -40.83
N HIS A 130 -7.30 -17.71 -41.76
CA HIS A 130 -7.88 -18.48 -42.85
C HIS A 130 -7.31 -17.97 -44.17
N GLY A 131 -6.02 -18.23 -44.39
CA GLY A 131 -5.41 -18.19 -45.72
C GLY A 131 -5.94 -19.32 -46.61
N HIS A 132 -6.55 -18.93 -47.73
CA HIS A 132 -6.89 -19.79 -48.88
C HIS A 132 -5.64 -20.14 -49.72
#